data_AF-A0A0P4W7W5-F1
#
_entry.id   AF-A0A0P4W7W5-F1
#
_cell.length_a   1.000
_cell.length_b   1.000
_cell.length_c   1.000
_cell.angle_alpha   90.00
_cell.angle_beta   90.00
_cell.angle_gamma   90.00
#
_symmetry.space_group_name_H-M   'P 1'
#
loop_
_entity.id
_entity.type
_entity.pdbx_description
1 polymer ?
#
loop_
_entity_poly.entity_id
_entity_poly.type
_entity_poly.pdbx_seq_one_letter_code
_entity_poly.pdbx_strand_id
1 'polypeptide(L)'
;MLWSATGGRASLREVTVALPRTWPTDALTCSLLTPLTAAPVVPTEAHIRVTTSHPVFGARPWAQQSQGCGRQGDYIQMGSDLLIATTNDTYNYASRLLLAEWVKFRWGVFEERGFPNDAVYPTTFRDPKTNVPRPNTCAAREAAPVPFCATAAHTPEAPTKHNAQCNGRPAWDIILQSQDFIEGR
;
A
#
# COMPACT_ATOMS: atom_id res chain seq x y z
N MET A 1 9.72 9.05 -0.17
CA MET A 1 9.15 8.16 -1.22
C MET A 1 7.66 8.40 -1.48
N LEU A 2 6.82 8.66 -0.46
CA LEU A 2 5.42 9.07 -0.66
C LEU A 2 5.30 10.36 -1.49
N TRP A 3 6.09 11.38 -1.17
CA TRP A 3 6.15 12.65 -1.93
C TRP A 3 6.40 12.44 -3.42
N SER A 4 7.47 11.71 -3.76
CA SER A 4 7.80 11.41 -5.15
C SER A 4 6.74 10.53 -5.83
N ALA A 5 6.22 9.51 -5.13
CA ALA A 5 5.20 8.61 -5.68
C ALA A 5 3.85 9.31 -5.91
N THR A 6 3.59 10.41 -5.20
CA THR A 6 2.38 11.21 -5.37
C THR A 6 2.57 12.42 -6.27
N GLY A 7 3.71 12.53 -6.97
CA GLY A 7 3.99 13.67 -7.83
C GLY A 7 4.04 14.99 -7.05
N GLY A 8 4.49 14.95 -5.80
CA GLY A 8 4.59 16.10 -4.92
C GLY A 8 3.28 16.54 -4.28
N ARG A 9 2.38 15.61 -3.96
CA ARG A 9 1.06 15.94 -3.39
C ARG A 9 0.85 15.51 -1.95
N ALA A 10 1.60 14.51 -1.46
CA ALA A 10 1.46 14.03 -0.08
C ALA A 10 2.82 13.74 0.58
N SER A 11 2.94 14.08 1.86
CA SER A 11 4.08 13.73 2.71
C SER A 11 3.59 13.41 4.12
N LEU A 12 4.35 12.58 4.85
CA LEU A 12 4.09 12.36 6.26
C LEU A 12 4.76 13.48 7.05
N ARG A 13 3.96 14.24 7.80
CA ARG A 13 4.46 15.33 8.66
C ARG A 13 5.06 14.81 9.96
N GLU A 14 4.33 13.92 10.63
CA GLU A 14 4.73 13.33 11.92
C GLU A 14 4.38 11.84 11.91
N VAL A 15 5.24 11.02 12.54
CA VAL A 15 5.03 9.59 12.70
C VAL A 15 5.31 9.22 14.15
N THR A 16 4.30 8.67 14.82
CA THR A 16 4.46 8.09 16.16
C THR A 16 4.58 6.59 16.06
N VAL A 17 5.63 6.01 16.65
CA VAL A 17 5.83 4.57 16.71
C VAL A 17 5.61 4.10 18.14
N ALA A 18 4.54 3.34 18.36
CA ALA A 18 4.27 2.70 19.65
C ALA A 18 4.88 1.30 19.65
N LEU A 19 5.74 1.02 20.62
CA LEU A 19 6.33 -0.31 20.84
C LEU A 19 5.64 -1.01 22.02
N PRO A 20 5.46 -2.34 21.98
CA PRO A 20 4.97 -3.08 23.13
C PRO A 20 5.86 -2.89 24.35
N ARG A 21 5.26 -2.72 25.54
CA ARG A 21 5.99 -2.59 26.81
C ARG A 21 6.86 -3.81 27.16
N THR A 22 6.59 -4.95 26.53
CA THR A 22 7.30 -6.22 26.73
C THR A 22 8.61 -6.30 25.94
N TRP A 23 8.88 -5.36 25.02
CA TRP A 23 10.11 -5.38 24.26
C TRP A 23 11.29 -4.93 25.13
N PRO A 24 12.42 -5.66 25.15
CA PRO A 24 13.59 -5.27 25.90
C PRO A 24 14.20 -4.01 25.29
N THR A 25 14.23 -2.93 26.07
CA THR A 25 14.71 -1.60 25.66
C THR A 25 16.13 -1.31 26.16
N ASP A 26 16.71 -2.22 26.91
CA ASP A 26 18.00 -2.13 27.61
C ASP A 26 19.17 -2.74 26.83
N ALA A 27 18.91 -3.31 25.66
CA ALA A 27 19.96 -3.81 24.78
C ALA A 27 20.88 -2.66 24.31
N LEU A 28 22.20 -2.89 24.31
CA LEU A 28 23.22 -1.93 23.86
C LEU A 28 23.02 -1.42 22.42
N THR A 29 22.27 -2.18 21.62
CA THR A 29 21.92 -1.84 20.23
C THR A 29 20.59 -1.09 20.11
N CYS A 30 19.84 -0.96 21.21
CA CYS A 30 18.53 -0.30 21.26
C CYS A 30 18.69 1.17 21.69
N SER A 31 19.06 2.02 20.74
CA SER A 31 19.02 3.48 20.93
C SER A 31 17.60 3.98 20.71
N LEU A 32 16.69 3.75 21.67
CA LEU A 32 15.36 4.33 21.59
C LEU A 32 15.44 5.86 21.61
N LEU A 33 14.69 6.49 20.71
CA LEU A 33 14.38 7.91 20.81
C LEU A 33 13.67 8.16 22.15
N THR A 34 13.90 9.33 22.74
CA THR A 34 13.34 9.75 24.03
C THR A 34 11.84 9.41 24.07
N PRO A 35 11.39 8.52 24.98
CA PRO A 35 10.00 8.10 25.01
C PRO A 35 9.09 9.32 25.18
N LEU A 36 8.04 9.41 24.37
CA LEU A 36 7.05 10.48 24.47
C LEU A 36 6.46 10.46 25.88
N THR A 37 6.72 11.51 26.67
CA THR A 37 6.26 11.64 28.07
C THR A 37 4.75 11.82 28.18
N ALA A 38 4.12 12.30 27.11
CA ALA A 38 2.69 12.30 26.90
C ALA A 38 2.41 11.60 25.56
N ALA A 39 2.08 10.31 25.62
CA ALA A 39 1.56 9.66 24.42
C ALA A 39 0.16 10.24 24.13
N PRO A 40 -0.13 10.74 22.92
CA PRO A 40 -1.53 10.80 22.46
C PRO A 40 -2.13 9.41 22.61
N VAL A 41 -3.45 9.33 22.87
CA VAL A 41 -4.18 8.06 23.10
C VAL A 41 -3.64 7.00 22.17
N VAL A 42 -2.88 6.04 22.72
CA VAL A 42 -2.29 4.97 21.92
C VAL A 42 -3.48 4.25 21.28
N PRO A 43 -3.54 4.15 19.94
CA PRO A 43 -4.64 3.46 19.29
C PRO A 43 -4.82 2.09 19.94
N THR A 44 -6.06 1.73 20.29
CA THR A 44 -6.36 0.41 20.84
C THR A 44 -5.95 -0.71 19.89
N GLU A 45 -5.86 -0.40 18.58
CA GLU A 45 -5.34 -1.30 17.57
C GLU A 45 -4.25 -0.65 16.73
N ALA A 46 -3.19 -1.40 16.46
CA ALA A 46 -2.11 -0.96 15.58
C ALA A 46 -2.53 -1.07 14.10
N HIS A 47 -2.35 0.00 13.34
CA HIS A 47 -2.54 0.00 11.88
C HIS A 47 -1.52 -0.88 11.14
N ILE A 48 -0.31 -1.04 11.70
CA ILE A 48 0.73 -1.90 11.14
C ILE A 48 1.11 -2.94 12.21
N ARG A 49 0.94 -4.22 11.87
CA ARG A 49 1.19 -5.37 12.73
C ARG A 49 2.44 -6.09 12.22
N VAL A 50 3.51 -6.07 13.03
CA VAL A 50 4.75 -6.81 12.74
C VAL A 50 4.63 -8.19 13.39
N THR A 51 4.58 -9.23 12.57
CA THR A 51 4.38 -10.63 13.00
C THR A 51 5.49 -11.52 12.47
N THR A 52 5.37 -12.83 12.70
CA THR A 52 6.11 -13.82 11.91
C THR A 52 5.67 -13.79 10.45
N SER A 53 6.53 -14.28 9.56
CA SER A 53 6.27 -14.35 8.12
C SER A 53 5.02 -15.19 7.81
N HIS A 54 4.17 -14.68 6.92
CA HIS A 54 2.94 -15.36 6.51
C HIS A 54 3.28 -16.59 5.65
N PRO A 55 2.57 -17.73 5.78
CA PRO A 55 2.87 -18.94 5.00
C PRO A 55 2.87 -18.74 3.48
N VAL A 56 2.07 -17.79 3.00
CA VAL A 56 1.92 -17.49 1.56
C VAL A 56 2.68 -16.22 1.14
N PHE A 57 2.70 -15.18 1.98
CA PHE A 57 3.24 -13.86 1.59
C PHE A 57 4.67 -13.64 2.10
N GLY A 58 5.19 -14.56 2.93
CA GLY A 58 6.46 -14.39 3.62
C GLY A 58 6.45 -13.12 4.48
N ALA A 59 7.55 -12.38 4.45
CA ALA A 59 7.67 -11.12 5.17
C ALA A 59 7.03 -9.90 4.46
N ARG A 60 6.49 -10.09 3.25
CA ARG A 60 5.92 -8.98 2.47
C ARG A 60 4.71 -8.39 3.20
N PRO A 61 4.55 -7.06 3.19
CA PRO A 61 3.39 -6.43 3.78
C PRO A 61 2.16 -6.74 2.94
N TRP A 62 1.00 -6.80 3.59
CA TRP A 62 -0.31 -6.89 2.94
C TRP A 62 -1.36 -6.13 3.75
N ALA A 63 -2.21 -5.36 3.06
CA ALA A 63 -3.34 -4.67 3.67
C ALA A 63 -4.60 -5.55 3.68
N GLN A 64 -5.24 -5.68 4.85
CA GLN A 64 -6.58 -6.22 4.99
C GLN A 64 -7.61 -5.10 4.73
N GLN A 65 -8.59 -5.31 3.86
CA GLN A 65 -9.47 -4.25 3.34
C GLN A 65 -10.94 -4.70 3.26
N SER A 66 -11.59 -4.94 4.40
CA SER A 66 -12.98 -5.41 4.45
C SER A 66 -14.02 -4.37 3.99
N GLN A 67 -13.69 -3.08 4.05
CA GLN A 67 -14.64 -1.97 3.87
C GLN A 67 -14.87 -1.53 2.41
N GLY A 68 -14.14 -2.10 1.44
CA GLY A 68 -14.29 -1.79 0.02
C GLY A 68 -13.67 -0.46 -0.42
N CYS A 69 -14.07 0.02 -1.60
CA CYS A 69 -13.43 1.14 -2.27
C CYS A 69 -13.58 2.48 -1.54
N GLY A 70 -12.48 3.24 -1.45
CA GLY A 70 -12.44 4.57 -0.83
C GLY A 70 -12.58 4.56 0.69
N ARG A 71 -12.57 3.39 1.32
CA ARG A 71 -12.61 3.21 2.77
C ARG A 71 -11.25 2.73 3.27
N GLN A 72 -10.84 3.24 4.42
CA GLN A 72 -9.60 2.79 5.06
C GLN A 72 -9.67 1.27 5.30
N GLY A 73 -8.56 0.58 5.04
CA GLY A 73 -8.39 -0.82 5.37
C GLY A 73 -8.37 -1.05 6.88
N ASP A 74 -8.44 -2.32 7.27
CA ASP A 74 -8.52 -2.74 8.67
C ASP A 74 -7.15 -2.64 9.35
N TYR A 75 -6.13 -3.23 8.72
CA TYR A 75 -4.73 -3.18 9.15
C TYR A 75 -3.78 -3.59 8.02
N ILE A 76 -2.49 -3.34 8.21
CA ILE A 76 -1.39 -3.90 7.42
C ILE A 76 -0.67 -4.91 8.28
N GLN A 77 -0.38 -6.10 7.75
CA GLN A 77 0.45 -7.09 8.42
C GLN A 77 1.72 -7.36 7.60
N MET A 78 2.85 -7.50 8.28
CA MET A 78 4.14 -7.79 7.64
C MET A 78 5.05 -8.61 8.56
N GLY A 79 6.01 -9.32 7.96
CA GLY A 79 7.02 -10.06 8.73
C GLY A 79 8.13 -9.14 9.24
N SER A 80 8.67 -9.45 10.42
CA SER A 80 9.82 -8.74 10.99
C SER A 80 11.06 -8.75 10.10
N ASP A 81 11.23 -9.79 9.28
CA ASP A 81 12.40 -9.95 8.40
C ASP A 81 12.53 -8.81 7.37
N LEU A 82 11.42 -8.17 7.01
CA LEU A 82 11.42 -7.01 6.10
C LEU A 82 12.07 -5.76 6.74
N LEU A 83 12.10 -5.69 8.08
CA LEU A 83 12.73 -4.60 8.82
C LEU A 83 14.25 -4.80 8.97
N ILE A 84 14.75 -6.01 8.69
CA ILE A 84 16.18 -6.34 8.72
C ILE A 84 16.81 -5.97 7.38
N ALA A 85 16.80 -4.68 7.05
CA ALA A 85 17.43 -4.13 5.85
C ALA A 85 18.90 -3.75 6.13
N THR A 86 19.83 -4.34 5.39
CA THR A 86 21.28 -4.15 5.59
C THR A 86 21.93 -3.27 4.54
N THR A 87 21.21 -2.96 3.44
CA THR A 87 21.70 -2.15 2.32
C THR A 87 20.65 -1.14 1.86
N ASN A 88 21.09 -0.06 1.21
CA ASN A 88 20.18 0.95 0.62
C ASN A 88 19.16 0.32 -0.35
N ASP A 89 19.55 -0.71 -1.10
CA ASP A 89 18.66 -1.40 -2.03
C ASP A 89 17.56 -2.17 -1.28
N THR A 90 17.91 -2.84 -0.19
CA THR A 90 16.91 -3.51 0.67
C THR A 90 15.96 -2.51 1.33
N TYR A 91 16.45 -1.34 1.77
CA TYR A 91 15.59 -0.26 2.28
C TYR A 91 14.62 0.26 1.23
N ASN A 92 15.11 0.53 0.01
CA ASN A 92 14.28 1.02 -1.09
C ASN A 92 13.21 0.00 -1.48
N TYR A 93 13.57 -1.28 -1.52
CA TYR A 93 12.63 -2.36 -1.82
C TYR A 93 11.55 -2.50 -0.74
N ALA A 94 11.95 -2.58 0.54
CA ALA A 94 11.02 -2.64 1.67
C ALA A 94 10.10 -1.42 1.71
N SER A 95 10.65 -0.23 1.47
CA SER A 95 9.88 1.02 1.39
C SER A 95 8.84 0.98 0.28
N ARG A 96 9.12 0.34 -0.87
CA ARG A 96 8.18 0.27 -2.02
C ARG A 96 7.03 -0.66 -1.72
N LEU A 97 7.32 -1.80 -1.12
CA LEU A 97 6.30 -2.74 -0.69
C LEU A 97 5.40 -2.12 0.37
N LEU A 98 5.99 -1.52 1.42
CA LEU A 98 5.21 -0.92 2.50
C LEU A 98 4.39 0.28 2.02
N LEU A 99 4.94 1.12 1.14
CA LEU A 99 4.21 2.25 0.57
C LEU A 99 3.00 1.78 -0.25
N ALA A 100 3.14 0.71 -1.04
CA ALA A 100 2.04 0.16 -1.81
C ALA A 100 0.87 -0.26 -0.90
N GLU A 101 1.15 -1.01 0.16
CA GLU A 101 0.13 -1.46 1.11
C GLU A 101 -0.41 -0.33 1.98
N TRP A 102 0.44 0.64 2.36
CA TRP A 102 0.01 1.82 3.11
C TRP A 102 -1.01 2.64 2.31
N VAL A 103 -0.80 2.80 1.01
CA VAL A 103 -1.77 3.49 0.16
C VAL A 103 -3.10 2.72 0.06
N LYS A 104 -3.05 1.40 -0.16
CA LYS A 104 -4.27 0.56 -0.16
C LYS A 104 -5.03 0.69 1.15
N PHE A 105 -4.31 0.60 2.27
CA PHE A 105 -4.85 0.78 3.60
C PHE A 105 -5.42 2.18 3.81
N ARG A 106 -4.69 3.26 3.52
CA ARG A 106 -5.12 4.62 3.86
C ARG A 106 -6.28 5.11 2.99
N TRP A 107 -6.23 4.83 1.68
CA TRP A 107 -7.16 5.40 0.70
C TRP A 107 -8.17 4.41 0.12
N GLY A 108 -8.12 3.13 0.52
CA GLY A 108 -9.11 2.15 0.06
C GLY A 108 -9.03 1.85 -1.42
N VAL A 109 -7.82 1.78 -1.95
CA VAL A 109 -7.54 1.42 -3.35
C VAL A 109 -6.97 0.00 -3.44
N PHE A 110 -6.94 -0.55 -4.65
CA PHE A 110 -6.57 -1.94 -4.91
C PHE A 110 -5.73 -2.01 -6.17
N GLU A 111 -5.24 -3.19 -6.52
CA GLU A 111 -4.37 -3.39 -7.67
C GLU A 111 -5.12 -3.18 -8.99
N GLU A 112 -4.55 -2.30 -9.82
CA GLU A 112 -4.97 -2.01 -11.20
C GLU A 112 -4.24 -2.90 -12.23
N ARG A 113 -3.72 -4.04 -11.77
CA ARG A 113 -2.97 -5.00 -12.58
C ARG A 113 -3.39 -6.42 -12.24
N GLY A 114 -3.33 -7.29 -13.23
CA GLY A 114 -3.50 -8.73 -13.06
C GLY A 114 -2.22 -9.43 -12.58
N PHE A 115 -2.39 -10.66 -12.09
CA PHE A 115 -1.33 -11.48 -11.52
C PHE A 115 -1.13 -12.78 -12.32
N PRO A 116 0.12 -13.25 -12.46
CA PRO A 116 0.39 -14.56 -13.06
C PRO A 116 -0.31 -15.69 -12.29
N ASN A 117 -0.90 -16.64 -13.02
CA ASN A 117 -1.63 -17.79 -12.46
C ASN A 117 -2.86 -17.44 -11.60
N ASP A 118 -3.37 -16.22 -11.69
CA ASP A 118 -4.62 -15.81 -11.05
C ASP A 118 -5.80 -15.96 -12.03
N ALA A 119 -6.78 -16.78 -11.67
CA ALA A 119 -7.96 -17.03 -12.49
C ALA A 119 -8.99 -15.89 -12.45
N VAL A 120 -8.96 -15.08 -11.39
CA VAL A 120 -9.90 -13.97 -11.17
C VAL A 120 -9.37 -12.68 -11.78
N TYR A 121 -8.07 -12.41 -11.58
CA TYR A 121 -7.39 -11.22 -12.08
C TYR A 121 -6.15 -11.62 -12.91
N PRO A 122 -6.33 -12.23 -14.10
CA PRO A 122 -5.22 -12.76 -14.92
C PRO A 122 -4.37 -11.64 -15.54
N THR A 123 -3.15 -11.94 -15.97
CA THR A 123 -2.23 -10.97 -16.62
C THR A 123 -2.68 -10.47 -17.99
N THR A 124 -3.63 -11.15 -18.63
CA THR A 124 -4.23 -10.75 -19.92
C THR A 124 -5.74 -10.94 -19.86
N PHE A 125 -6.47 -10.11 -20.60
CA PHE A 125 -7.92 -10.18 -20.71
C PHE A 125 -8.37 -9.92 -22.14
N ARG A 126 -9.59 -10.34 -22.48
CA ARG A 126 -10.19 -9.99 -23.78
C ARG A 126 -10.94 -8.69 -23.65
N ASP A 127 -10.59 -7.73 -24.50
CA ASP A 127 -11.27 -6.45 -24.57
C ASP A 127 -12.77 -6.66 -24.92
N PRO A 128 -13.72 -6.14 -24.14
CA PRO A 128 -15.14 -6.41 -24.37
C PRO A 128 -15.69 -5.75 -25.65
N LYS A 129 -14.99 -4.75 -26.21
CA LYS A 129 -15.41 -4.05 -27.44
C LYS A 129 -14.80 -4.68 -28.68
N THR A 130 -13.51 -5.00 -28.63
CA THR A 130 -12.76 -5.50 -29.81
C THR A 130 -12.56 -7.02 -29.82
N ASN A 131 -12.78 -7.69 -28.68
CA ASN A 131 -12.50 -9.11 -28.46
C ASN A 131 -11.02 -9.49 -28.68
N VAL A 132 -10.12 -8.51 -28.69
CA VAL A 132 -8.67 -8.70 -28.83
C VAL A 132 -8.04 -8.91 -27.44
N PRO A 133 -7.12 -9.88 -27.27
CA PRO A 133 -6.35 -10.01 -26.03
C PRO A 133 -5.51 -8.75 -25.75
N ARG A 134 -5.66 -8.20 -24.54
CA ARG A 134 -4.89 -7.05 -24.05
C ARG A 134 -4.19 -7.41 -22.74
N PRO A 135 -3.03 -6.81 -22.45
CA PRO A 135 -2.41 -6.91 -21.12
C PRO A 135 -3.33 -6.32 -20.05
N ASN A 136 -3.49 -7.02 -18.93
CA ASN A 136 -4.20 -6.54 -17.75
C ASN A 136 -3.26 -5.70 -16.87
N THR A 137 -2.85 -4.56 -17.41
CA THR A 137 -1.92 -3.63 -16.79
C THR A 137 -2.23 -2.21 -17.26
N CYS A 138 -1.57 -1.21 -16.66
CA CYS A 138 -1.62 0.17 -17.14
C CYS A 138 -1.28 0.24 -18.64
N ALA A 139 -2.06 1.01 -19.40
CA ALA A 139 -1.96 1.08 -20.86
C ALA A 139 -0.65 1.71 -21.37
N ALA A 140 0.04 2.49 -20.52
CA ALA A 140 1.32 3.10 -20.83
C ALA A 140 2.48 2.40 -20.11
N ARG A 141 3.68 2.43 -20.70
CA ARG A 141 4.93 2.19 -19.97
C ARG A 141 5.16 3.38 -19.03
N GLU A 142 4.57 3.34 -17.84
CA GLU A 142 4.77 4.38 -16.83
C GLU A 142 6.21 4.40 -16.36
N ALA A 143 6.81 5.59 -16.40
CA ALA A 143 8.16 5.87 -15.92
C ALA A 143 8.14 6.23 -14.42
N ALA A 144 7.65 5.34 -13.56
CA ALA A 144 7.89 5.37 -12.12
C ALA A 144 7.29 4.11 -11.48
N PRO A 145 7.89 3.57 -10.40
CA PRO A 145 7.27 2.52 -9.61
C PRO A 145 6.25 3.15 -8.66
N VAL A 146 5.22 3.79 -9.21
CA VAL A 146 4.02 4.10 -8.44
C VAL A 146 3.19 2.82 -8.31
N PRO A 147 2.57 2.57 -7.14
CA PRO A 147 1.81 1.34 -6.94
C PRO A 147 0.59 1.21 -7.87
N PHE A 148 0.08 2.33 -8.40
CA PHE A 148 -1.13 2.44 -9.21
C PHE A 148 -0.86 3.19 -10.51
N CYS A 149 -1.66 2.90 -11.53
CA CYS A 149 -1.59 3.53 -12.84
C CYS A 149 -1.84 5.03 -12.73
N ALA A 150 -1.21 5.82 -13.58
CA ALA A 150 -1.63 7.18 -13.85
C ALA A 150 -3.06 7.17 -14.43
N THR A 151 -3.86 8.19 -14.11
CA THR A 151 -5.26 8.32 -14.58
C THR A 151 -5.39 8.14 -16.10
N ALA A 152 -4.45 8.69 -16.88
CA ALA A 152 -4.47 8.59 -18.34
C ALA A 152 -4.13 7.19 -18.89
N ALA A 153 -3.52 6.32 -18.09
CA ALA A 153 -3.15 4.96 -18.45
C ALA A 153 -4.08 3.91 -17.83
N HIS A 154 -5.09 4.33 -17.05
CA HIS A 154 -6.08 3.45 -16.47
C HIS A 154 -6.93 2.77 -17.55
N THR A 155 -7.28 1.51 -17.33
CA THR A 155 -8.12 0.71 -18.25
C THR A 155 -9.38 0.26 -17.52
N PRO A 156 -10.50 1.03 -17.59
CA PRO A 156 -11.72 0.77 -16.81
C PRO A 156 -12.36 -0.60 -17.04
N GLU A 157 -12.20 -1.15 -18.25
CA GLU A 157 -12.77 -2.43 -18.66
C GLU A 157 -11.94 -3.66 -18.25
N ALA A 158 -10.70 -3.46 -17.76
CA ALA A 158 -9.82 -4.56 -17.41
C ALA A 158 -10.30 -5.29 -16.14
N PRO A 159 -10.24 -6.63 -16.07
CA PRO A 159 -10.63 -7.39 -14.88
C PRO A 159 -9.54 -7.29 -13.82
N THR A 160 -9.58 -6.21 -13.04
CA THR A 160 -8.67 -5.97 -11.91
C THR A 160 -9.44 -5.94 -10.60
N LYS A 161 -8.75 -6.20 -9.49
CA LYS A 161 -9.36 -6.05 -8.16
C LYS A 161 -9.85 -4.62 -7.94
N HIS A 162 -9.09 -3.63 -8.43
CA HIS A 162 -9.52 -2.23 -8.36
C HIS A 162 -10.80 -1.96 -9.12
N ASN A 163 -10.90 -2.35 -10.40
CA ASN A 163 -12.10 -2.10 -11.19
C ASN A 163 -13.33 -2.81 -10.60
N ALA A 164 -13.15 -4.03 -10.09
CA ALA A 164 -14.21 -4.79 -9.43
C ALA A 164 -14.75 -4.11 -8.16
N GLN A 165 -13.87 -3.47 -7.38
CA GLN A 165 -14.24 -2.82 -6.11
C GLN A 165 -14.66 -1.35 -6.28
N CYS A 166 -14.09 -0.66 -7.27
CA CYS A 166 -14.20 0.79 -7.47
C CYS A 166 -15.01 1.17 -8.72
N ASN A 167 -15.81 0.25 -9.27
CA ASN A 167 -16.68 0.49 -10.43
C ASN A 167 -15.93 1.06 -11.64
N GLY A 168 -14.74 0.53 -11.92
CA GLY A 168 -13.91 0.95 -13.06
C GLY A 168 -13.26 2.34 -12.93
N ARG A 169 -13.43 3.03 -11.80
CA ARG A 169 -12.74 4.31 -11.54
C ARG A 169 -11.24 4.08 -11.33
N PRO A 170 -10.37 5.01 -11.74
CA PRO A 170 -8.93 4.91 -11.50
C PRO A 170 -8.61 5.16 -10.03
N ALA A 171 -7.54 4.54 -9.54
CA ALA A 171 -7.11 4.66 -8.15
C ALA A 171 -6.87 6.13 -7.76
N TRP A 172 -6.26 6.92 -8.64
CA TRP A 172 -6.04 8.35 -8.40
C TRP A 172 -7.32 9.14 -8.15
N ASP A 173 -8.45 8.80 -8.78
CA ASP A 173 -9.72 9.50 -8.53
C ASP A 173 -10.24 9.20 -7.12
N ILE A 174 -9.99 7.99 -6.61
CA ILE A 174 -10.34 7.61 -5.24
C ILE A 174 -9.44 8.35 -4.25
N ILE A 175 -8.13 8.35 -4.52
CA ILE A 175 -7.11 8.97 -3.67
C ILE A 175 -7.35 10.47 -3.52
N LEU A 176 -7.57 11.18 -4.63
CA LEU A 176 -7.76 12.63 -4.64
C LEU A 176 -9.08 13.06 -3.98
N GLN A 177 -10.02 12.14 -3.79
CA GLN A 177 -11.28 12.36 -3.06
C GLN A 177 -11.21 11.95 -1.59
N SER A 178 -10.06 11.48 -1.11
CA SER A 178 -9.88 11.17 0.30
C SER A 178 -9.75 12.44 1.13
N GLN A 179 -10.04 12.34 2.43
CA GLN A 179 -9.96 13.47 3.36
C GLN A 179 -8.56 14.10 3.41
N ASP A 180 -7.52 13.29 3.17
CA ASP A 180 -6.12 13.75 3.15
C ASP A 180 -5.90 14.80 2.05
N PHE A 181 -6.60 14.71 0.92
CA PHE A 181 -6.48 15.64 -0.21
C PHE A 181 -7.56 16.71 -0.24
N ILE A 182 -8.78 16.41 0.23
CA ILE A 182 -9.87 17.39 0.29
C ILE A 182 -9.62 18.40 1.41
N GLU A 183 -9.20 17.94 2.60
CA GLU A 183 -8.98 18.80 3.76
C GLU A 183 -7.52 19.24 3.93
N GLY A 184 -6.58 18.69 3.15
CA GLY A 184 -5.17 19.05 3.17
C GLY A 184 -4.45 18.73 4.49
N ARG A 185 -4.86 17.64 5.16
CA ARG A 185 -4.30 17.19 6.44
C ARG A 185 -3.16 16.19 6.28
#